data_AF-A0A4R5AK55-F1
#
_entry.id   AF-A0A4R5AK55-F1
#
_cell.length_a   1.000
_cell.length_b   1.000
_cell.length_c   1.000
_cell.angle_alpha   90.00
_cell.angle_beta   90.00
_cell.angle_gamma   90.00
#
_symmetry.space_group_name_H-M   'P 1'
#
loop_
_entity.id
_entity.type
_entity.pdbx_description
1 polymer ?
#
loop_
_entity_poly.entity_id
_entity_poly.type
_entity_poly.pdbx_seq_one_letter_code
_entity_poly.pdbx_strand_id
1 'polypeptide(L)'
;MADRRKPRRVMRHVRRIPGYRYARRTVVPRIRDSATARAVVHRLFAVDSKQHTPLDVTAGRLLAGVGTERLPVVVVLLLGLPAERVRSVVDEVAELQVLTAGFRPVIVMDVPELAAARTYGYPAELLLPADDWRHETQSWDDYVRTTLGTVFATYRSTASVVVGLDGLGRTERLLLASLAPRA
;
A
#
# COMPACT_ATOMS: atom_id res chain seq x y z
N MET A 1 32.58 11.30 -15.25
CA MET A 1 33.30 11.21 -13.95
C MET A 1 32.31 11.49 -12.82
N ALA A 2 32.41 10.72 -11.74
CA ALA A 2 31.43 10.62 -10.67
C ALA A 2 31.48 11.78 -9.67
N ASP A 3 30.34 12.08 -9.02
CA ASP A 3 30.38 12.36 -7.58
C ASP A 3 29.22 11.68 -6.82
N ARG A 4 29.54 10.48 -6.30
CA ARG A 4 28.77 9.73 -5.29
C ARG A 4 29.35 10.05 -3.92
N ARG A 5 28.87 11.07 -3.21
CA ARG A 5 29.16 11.28 -1.77
C ARG A 5 27.96 11.95 -1.09
N LYS A 6 27.14 11.22 -0.31
CA LYS A 6 27.34 11.08 1.14
C LYS A 6 26.40 9.99 1.72
N PRO A 7 26.93 8.81 2.07
CA PRO A 7 26.41 8.05 3.23
C PRO A 7 27.53 7.69 4.24
N ARG A 8 28.70 8.36 4.17
CA ARG A 8 29.92 7.92 4.89
C ARG A 8 30.12 8.53 6.29
N ARG A 9 29.32 9.51 6.72
CA ARG A 9 29.57 10.22 8.01
C ARG A 9 28.99 9.52 9.23
N VAL A 10 27.85 8.82 9.12
CA VAL A 10 27.22 8.13 10.26
C VAL A 10 27.91 6.80 10.60
N MET A 11 28.43 6.11 9.58
CA MET A 11 29.06 4.79 9.74
C MET A 11 30.40 4.81 10.51
N ARG A 12 31.02 5.98 10.71
CA ARG A 12 32.28 6.11 11.46
C ARG A 12 32.09 6.09 12.97
N HIS A 13 30.92 6.50 13.49
CA HIS A 13 30.66 6.49 14.93
C HIS A 13 30.24 5.11 15.45
N VAL A 14 29.49 4.35 14.66
CA VAL A 14 29.01 3.01 15.03
C VAL A 14 30.17 1.99 15.17
N ARG A 15 31.28 2.21 14.46
CA ARG A 15 32.48 1.35 14.52
C ARG A 15 33.29 1.45 15.83
N ARG A 16 32.99 2.40 16.71
CA ARG A 16 33.69 2.60 18.00
C ARG A 16 32.99 1.95 19.19
N ILE A 17 31.84 1.30 18.99
CA ILE A 17 31.12 0.60 20.06
C ILE A 17 31.80 -0.76 20.34
N PRO A 18 32.29 -1.01 21.56
CA PRO A 18 32.83 -2.31 21.95
C PRO A 18 31.74 -3.38 21.75
N GLY A 19 32.04 -4.47 21.03
CA GLY A 19 31.08 -5.55 20.76
C GLY A 19 30.29 -5.45 19.44
N TYR A 20 30.44 -4.37 18.66
CA TYR A 20 29.73 -4.19 17.37
C TYR A 20 29.96 -5.33 16.35
N ARG A 21 31.16 -5.95 16.37
CA ARG A 21 31.46 -7.09 15.49
C ARG A 21 30.69 -8.36 15.84
N TYR A 22 30.33 -8.55 17.11
CA TYR A 22 29.54 -9.70 17.57
C TYR A 22 28.04 -9.45 17.31
N ALA A 23 27.56 -8.24 17.60
CA ALA A 23 26.18 -7.84 17.30
C ALA A 23 25.84 -7.95 15.79
N ARG A 24 26.76 -7.57 14.90
CA ARG A 24 26.55 -7.65 13.44
C ARG A 24 26.36 -9.08 12.92
N ARG A 25 27.00 -10.09 13.52
CA ARG A 25 26.91 -11.48 13.05
C ARG A 25 25.69 -12.20 13.60
N THR A 26 25.23 -11.86 14.80
CA THR A 26 24.17 -12.62 15.47
C THR A 26 22.78 -11.97 15.35
N VAL A 27 22.73 -10.64 15.26
CA VAL A 27 21.47 -9.87 15.33
C VAL A 27 20.90 -9.56 13.94
N VAL A 28 21.77 -9.27 12.96
CA VAL A 28 21.34 -8.91 11.59
C VAL A 28 20.58 -10.04 10.87
N PRO A 29 20.97 -11.33 10.96
CA PRO A 29 20.20 -12.40 10.33
C PRO A 29 18.82 -12.58 10.99
N ARG A 30 18.74 -12.51 12.33
CA ARG A 30 17.48 -12.68 13.07
C ARG A 30 16.47 -11.56 12.85
N ILE A 31 16.94 -10.33 12.61
CA ILE A 31 16.07 -9.21 12.22
C ILE A 31 15.57 -9.39 10.78
N ARG A 32 16.36 -10.00 9.89
CA ARG A 32 15.92 -10.30 8.52
C ARG A 32 14.80 -11.34 8.51
N ASP A 33 14.80 -12.30 9.42
CA ASP A 33 13.86 -13.42 9.41
C ASP A 33 12.58 -13.18 10.25
N SER A 34 12.49 -12.07 10.99
CA SER A 34 11.32 -11.73 11.82
C SER A 34 10.55 -10.53 11.26
N ALA A 35 9.31 -10.75 10.84
CA ALA A 35 8.42 -9.70 10.33
C ALA A 35 8.12 -8.61 11.38
N THR A 36 8.01 -9.01 12.65
CA THR A 36 7.74 -8.12 13.79
C THR A 36 8.93 -7.21 14.11
N ALA A 37 10.15 -7.75 14.08
CA ALA A 37 11.36 -6.94 14.28
C ALA A 37 11.54 -5.91 13.16
N ARG A 38 11.20 -6.30 11.92
CA ARG A 38 11.24 -5.40 10.76
C ARG A 38 10.23 -4.27 10.89
N ALA A 39 9.03 -4.55 11.39
CA ALA A 39 7.99 -3.54 11.62
C ALA A 39 8.38 -2.51 12.69
N VAL A 40 9.03 -2.93 13.78
CA VAL A 40 9.51 -2.04 14.85
C VAL A 40 10.66 -1.15 14.36
N VAL A 41 11.61 -1.71 13.61
CA VAL A 41 12.69 -0.95 12.96
C VAL A 41 12.10 0.07 11.99
N HIS A 42 11.16 -0.35 11.13
CA HIS A 42 10.48 0.58 10.21
C HIS A 42 9.76 1.71 10.95
N ARG A 43 9.08 1.42 12.05
CA ARG A 43 8.37 2.44 12.83
C ARG A 43 9.29 3.45 13.50
N LEU A 44 10.51 3.03 13.90
CA LEU A 44 11.52 3.92 14.48
C LEU A 44 12.27 4.76 13.42
N PHE A 45 12.43 4.24 12.19
CA PHE A 45 13.08 4.98 11.09
C PHE A 45 12.11 5.79 10.21
N ALA A 46 10.79 5.56 10.32
CA ALA A 46 9.76 6.32 9.62
C ALA A 46 9.55 7.75 10.18
N VAL A 47 10.23 8.11 11.27
CA VAL A 47 10.18 9.46 11.87
C VAL A 47 10.96 10.48 11.04
N ASP A 48 11.74 10.06 10.03
CA ASP A 48 12.41 10.98 9.09
C ASP A 48 11.90 10.73 7.66
N SER A 49 10.81 11.42 7.34
CA SER A 49 10.08 11.39 6.08
C SER A 49 10.93 11.90 4.91
N LYS A 50 11.44 10.99 4.06
CA LYS A 50 11.85 11.25 2.66
C LYS A 50 12.19 9.99 1.82
N GLN A 51 12.07 8.79 2.38
CA GLN A 51 12.36 7.54 1.65
C GLN A 51 11.16 6.61 1.72
N HIS A 52 10.29 6.68 0.69
CA HIS A 52 9.25 5.68 0.48
C HIS A 52 9.92 4.35 0.15
N THR A 53 10.08 3.49 1.14
CA THR A 53 10.48 2.10 0.91
C THR A 53 9.24 1.39 0.38
N PRO A 54 9.27 0.86 -0.85
CA PRO A 54 8.09 0.23 -1.43
C PRO A 54 7.64 -0.95 -0.59
N LEU A 55 6.33 -1.04 -0.34
CA LEU A 55 5.72 -2.11 0.45
C LEU A 55 5.31 -3.24 -0.51
N ASP A 56 5.64 -4.48 -0.15
CA ASP A 56 5.22 -5.63 -0.94
C ASP A 56 3.73 -5.91 -0.68
N VAL A 57 2.92 -5.72 -1.70
CA VAL A 57 1.47 -5.89 -1.60
C VAL A 57 1.14 -7.36 -1.76
N THR A 58 0.52 -7.95 -0.74
CA THR A 58 -0.06 -9.29 -0.87
C THR A 58 -1.35 -9.22 -1.70
N ALA A 59 -1.67 -10.27 -2.45
CA ALA A 59 -2.95 -10.36 -3.15
C ALA A 59 -4.16 -10.57 -2.22
N GLY A 60 -4.01 -10.45 -0.90
CA GLY A 60 -5.02 -10.80 0.08
C GLY A 60 -5.08 -12.31 0.32
N ARG A 61 -6.08 -12.73 1.10
CA ARG A 61 -6.25 -14.12 1.55
C ARG A 61 -6.79 -15.04 0.44
N LEU A 62 -7.51 -14.50 -0.53
CA LEU A 62 -8.20 -15.29 -1.56
C LEU A 62 -7.24 -15.96 -2.55
N LEU A 63 -6.12 -15.30 -2.86
CA LEU A 63 -5.09 -15.84 -3.75
C LEU A 63 -3.85 -16.32 -2.97
N ALA A 64 -3.97 -16.58 -1.67
CA ALA A 64 -2.85 -17.04 -0.86
C ALA A 64 -2.28 -18.36 -1.42
N GLY A 65 -0.95 -18.43 -1.57
CA GLY A 65 -0.27 -19.60 -2.13
C GLY A 65 -0.23 -19.67 -3.66
N VAL A 66 -0.90 -18.74 -4.36
CA VAL A 66 -0.71 -18.52 -5.80
C VAL A 66 0.44 -17.55 -5.99
N GLY A 67 1.31 -17.78 -7.00
CA GLY A 67 2.46 -16.92 -7.36
C GLY A 67 2.05 -15.52 -7.81
N THR A 68 1.52 -14.75 -6.87
CA THR A 68 0.82 -13.47 -7.07
C THR A 68 1.77 -12.28 -7.04
N GLU A 69 3.05 -12.51 -6.78
CA GLU A 69 4.08 -11.47 -6.69
C GLU A 69 4.24 -10.66 -7.99
N ARG A 70 3.88 -11.27 -9.13
CA ARG A 70 3.94 -10.64 -10.46
C ARG A 70 2.64 -9.94 -10.87
N LEU A 71 1.56 -10.12 -10.13
CA LEU A 71 0.28 -9.52 -10.50
C LEU A 71 0.34 -7.98 -10.37
N PRO A 72 -0.28 -7.23 -11.29
CA PRO A 72 -0.39 -5.78 -11.20
C PRO A 72 -1.09 -5.38 -9.89
N VAL A 73 -0.60 -4.31 -9.27
CA VAL A 73 -1.25 -3.70 -8.10
C VAL A 73 -2.21 -2.63 -8.61
N VAL A 74 -3.47 -2.71 -8.20
CA VAL A 74 -4.53 -1.81 -8.64
C VAL A 74 -5.08 -1.05 -7.44
N VAL A 75 -5.07 0.28 -7.52
CA VAL A 75 -5.72 1.14 -6.53
C VAL A 75 -7.21 1.23 -6.86
N VAL A 76 -8.07 0.85 -5.93
CA VAL A 76 -9.52 0.97 -6.03
C VAL A 76 -9.96 2.16 -5.19
N LEU A 77 -10.41 3.23 -5.85
CA LEU A 77 -10.82 4.47 -5.22
C LEU A 77 -12.32 4.46 -4.93
N LEU A 78 -12.68 4.52 -3.65
CA LEU A 78 -14.06 4.54 -3.13
C LEU A 78 -14.44 5.91 -2.55
N LEU A 79 -13.95 6.99 -3.15
CA LEU A 79 -14.15 8.35 -2.62
C LEU A 79 -15.59 8.81 -2.86
N GLY A 80 -16.24 9.32 -1.82
CA GLY A 80 -17.64 9.75 -1.84
C GLY A 80 -18.65 8.59 -1.92
N LEU A 81 -18.20 7.33 -1.83
CA LEU A 81 -19.09 6.18 -1.83
C LEU A 81 -19.80 6.04 -0.46
N PRO A 82 -21.13 5.88 -0.41
CA PRO A 82 -21.84 5.67 0.85
C PRO A 82 -21.31 4.44 1.61
N ALA A 83 -21.19 4.54 2.93
CA ALA A 83 -20.59 3.50 3.79
C ALA A 83 -21.28 2.13 3.61
N GLU A 84 -22.60 2.12 3.43
CA GLU A 84 -23.43 0.93 3.25
C GLU A 84 -23.09 0.19 1.95
N ARG A 85 -22.50 0.88 0.97
CA ARG A 85 -22.13 0.34 -0.35
C ARG A 85 -20.70 -0.18 -0.38
N VAL A 86 -19.81 0.32 0.48
CA VAL A 86 -18.38 -0.05 0.50
C VAL A 86 -18.19 -1.56 0.55
N ARG A 87 -18.91 -2.24 1.45
CA ARG A 87 -18.82 -3.70 1.57
C ARG A 87 -19.19 -4.38 0.26
N SER A 88 -20.34 -4.05 -0.33
CA SER A 88 -20.78 -4.68 -1.58
C SER A 88 -19.80 -4.49 -2.74
N VAL A 89 -19.14 -3.33 -2.83
CA VAL A 89 -18.12 -3.07 -3.84
C VAL A 89 -16.85 -3.87 -3.57
N VAL A 90 -16.40 -3.93 -2.31
CA VAL A 90 -15.22 -4.72 -1.95
C VAL A 90 -15.45 -6.22 -2.18
N ASP A 91 -16.66 -6.71 -1.89
CA ASP A 91 -17.06 -8.10 -2.17
C ASP A 91 -17.03 -8.38 -3.69
N GLU A 92 -17.50 -7.44 -4.52
CA GLU A 92 -17.43 -7.54 -5.98
C GLU A 92 -15.98 -7.51 -6.51
N VAL A 93 -15.12 -6.66 -5.95
CA VAL A 93 -13.68 -6.65 -6.28
C VAL A 93 -13.03 -7.99 -5.94
N ALA A 94 -13.40 -8.57 -4.80
CA ALA A 94 -12.93 -9.89 -4.37
C ALA A 94 -13.40 -11.01 -5.31
N GLU A 95 -14.67 -10.98 -5.74
CA GLU A 95 -15.21 -11.90 -6.74
C GLU A 95 -14.43 -11.81 -8.06
N LEU A 96 -14.23 -10.60 -8.58
CA LEU A 96 -13.44 -10.39 -9.80
C LEU A 96 -12.00 -10.89 -9.64
N GLN A 97 -11.39 -10.68 -8.48
CA GLN A 97 -10.04 -11.18 -8.20
C GLN A 97 -10.00 -12.72 -8.23
N VAL A 98 -10.99 -13.40 -7.65
CA VAL A 98 -11.05 -14.87 -7.67
C VAL A 98 -11.26 -15.40 -9.10
N LEU A 99 -12.15 -14.78 -9.86
CA LEU A 99 -12.48 -15.20 -11.22
C LEU A 99 -11.32 -15.01 -12.20
N THR A 100 -10.49 -13.99 -11.98
CA THR A 100 -9.45 -13.58 -12.94
C THR A 100 -8.04 -13.92 -12.49
N ALA A 101 -7.83 -14.07 -11.18
CA ALA A 101 -6.52 -14.10 -10.53
C ALA A 101 -5.56 -13.01 -11.06
N GLY A 102 -6.11 -11.86 -11.49
CA GLY A 102 -5.41 -10.93 -12.39
C GLY A 102 -4.71 -9.78 -11.69
N PHE A 103 -5.01 -9.48 -10.43
CA PHE A 103 -4.52 -8.27 -9.78
C PHE A 103 -4.47 -8.36 -8.25
N ARG A 104 -3.78 -7.39 -7.65
CA ARG A 104 -3.68 -7.17 -6.20
C ARG A 104 -4.33 -5.83 -5.85
N PRO A 105 -5.49 -5.81 -5.16
CA PRO A 105 -6.18 -4.57 -4.86
C PRO A 105 -5.53 -3.84 -3.67
N VAL A 106 -5.49 -2.51 -3.75
CA VAL A 106 -5.27 -1.59 -2.63
C VAL A 106 -6.52 -0.71 -2.56
N ILE A 107 -7.23 -0.76 -1.44
CA ILE A 107 -8.48 -0.03 -1.28
C ILE A 107 -8.19 1.36 -0.69
N VAL A 108 -8.74 2.42 -1.29
CA VAL A 108 -8.69 3.77 -0.72
C VAL A 108 -10.12 4.27 -0.56
N MET A 109 -10.46 4.74 0.62
CA MET A 109 -11.81 5.20 0.98
C MET A 109 -11.73 6.46 1.83
N ASP A 110 -12.79 7.26 1.86
CA ASP A 110 -12.95 8.43 2.73
C ASP A 110 -14.03 8.24 3.82
N VAL A 111 -14.63 7.06 3.86
CA VAL A 111 -15.53 6.60 4.92
C VAL A 111 -14.85 5.50 5.76
N PRO A 112 -15.08 5.42 7.09
CA PRO A 112 -14.32 4.56 8.00
C PRO A 112 -14.68 3.05 7.94
N GLU A 113 -14.87 2.49 6.74
CA GLU A 113 -15.29 1.10 6.48
C GLU A 113 -14.11 0.13 6.24
N LEU A 114 -13.00 0.32 6.95
CA LEU A 114 -11.78 -0.49 6.81
C LEU A 114 -12.01 -2.00 7.02
N ALA A 115 -13.08 -2.37 7.75
CA ALA A 115 -13.45 -3.77 7.99
C ALA A 115 -13.76 -4.54 6.70
N ALA A 116 -14.32 -3.88 5.68
CA ALA A 116 -14.62 -4.49 4.39
C ALA A 116 -13.34 -5.03 3.73
N ALA A 117 -12.32 -4.18 3.60
CA ALA A 117 -11.03 -4.57 3.00
C ALA A 117 -10.26 -5.61 3.86
N ARG A 118 -10.30 -5.45 5.18
CA ARG A 118 -9.61 -6.37 6.12
C ARG A 118 -10.14 -7.80 6.07
N THR A 119 -11.42 -7.98 5.75
CA THR A 119 -12.05 -9.31 5.62
C THR A 119 -11.29 -10.17 4.62
N TYR A 120 -10.88 -9.57 3.50
CA TYR A 120 -10.11 -10.22 2.43
C TYR A 120 -8.60 -10.07 2.58
N GLY A 121 -8.13 -9.35 3.60
CA GLY A 121 -6.71 -9.07 3.83
C GLY A 121 -6.10 -8.08 2.84
N TYR A 122 -6.92 -7.21 2.24
CA TYR A 122 -6.44 -6.17 1.34
C TYR A 122 -5.85 -4.98 2.12
N PRO A 123 -4.74 -4.38 1.65
CA PRO A 123 -4.31 -3.07 2.15
C PRO A 123 -5.42 -2.04 1.96
N ALA A 124 -5.61 -1.19 2.96
CA ALA A 124 -6.63 -0.16 2.95
C ALA A 124 -6.08 1.15 3.51
N GLU A 125 -6.34 2.24 2.81
CA GLU A 125 -6.01 3.62 3.20
C GLU A 125 -7.30 4.40 3.42
N LEU A 126 -7.37 5.10 4.55
CA LEU A 126 -8.49 5.98 4.89
C LEU A 126 -8.06 7.43 4.71
N LEU A 127 -8.76 8.15 3.83
CA LEU A 127 -8.63 9.58 3.66
C LEU A 127 -9.63 10.33 4.55
N LEU A 128 -9.34 11.60 4.83
CA LEU A 128 -10.32 12.49 5.42
C LEU A 128 -11.38 12.86 4.36
N PRO A 129 -12.68 12.78 4.68
CA PRO A 129 -13.73 13.19 3.75
C PRO A 129 -13.71 14.70 3.54
N ALA A 130 -14.18 15.14 2.37
CA ALA A 130 -14.17 16.54 1.99
C ALA A 130 -14.96 17.43 2.97
N ASP A 131 -16.11 16.93 3.45
CA ASP A 131 -16.99 17.67 4.36
C ASP A 131 -16.37 17.89 5.76
N ASP A 132 -15.42 17.04 6.15
CA ASP A 132 -14.69 17.16 7.41
C ASP A 132 -13.34 17.88 7.26
N TRP A 133 -13.03 18.41 6.07
CA TRP A 133 -11.76 19.09 5.84
C TRP A 133 -11.71 20.46 6.54
N ARG A 134 -10.79 20.63 7.49
CA ARG A 134 -10.65 21.86 8.31
C ARG A 134 -9.31 22.59 8.15
N HIS A 135 -8.44 22.17 7.23
CA HIS A 135 -7.13 22.80 7.08
C HIS A 135 -7.23 24.14 6.33
N GLU A 136 -6.73 25.21 6.93
CA GLU A 136 -6.82 26.58 6.40
C GLU A 136 -5.85 26.86 5.25
N THR A 137 -4.67 26.24 5.25
CA THR A 137 -3.58 26.54 4.32
C THR A 137 -3.43 25.54 3.18
N GLN A 138 -4.18 24.44 3.21
CA GLN A 138 -4.12 23.37 2.22
C GLN A 138 -5.53 23.02 1.77
N SER A 139 -5.76 22.99 0.47
CA SER A 139 -7.03 22.52 -0.10
C SER A 139 -7.19 21.01 0.09
N TRP A 140 -8.43 20.54 0.18
CA TRP A 140 -8.71 19.10 0.23
C TRP A 140 -8.14 18.38 -1.01
N ASP A 141 -8.30 18.98 -2.19
CA ASP A 141 -7.75 18.46 -3.45
C ASP A 141 -6.22 18.29 -3.41
N ASP A 142 -5.49 19.25 -2.84
CA ASP A 142 -4.03 19.15 -2.71
C ASP A 142 -3.60 18.04 -1.74
N TYR A 143 -4.38 17.86 -0.67
CA TYR A 143 -4.19 16.75 0.26
C TYR A 143 -4.43 15.39 -0.42
N VAL A 144 -5.57 15.23 -1.10
CA VAL A 144 -5.91 13.99 -1.80
C VAL A 144 -4.88 13.71 -2.89
N ARG A 145 -4.54 14.70 -3.72
CA ARG A 145 -3.53 14.57 -4.78
C ARG A 145 -2.18 14.09 -4.24
N THR A 146 -1.71 14.70 -3.15
CA THR A 146 -0.43 14.37 -2.52
C THR A 146 -0.46 12.98 -1.87
N THR A 147 -1.57 12.66 -1.20
CA THR A 147 -1.77 11.37 -0.53
C THR A 147 -1.87 10.25 -1.55
N LEU A 148 -2.67 10.41 -2.61
CA LEU A 148 -2.75 9.43 -3.71
C LEU A 148 -1.39 9.24 -4.39
N GLY A 149 -0.64 10.31 -4.67
CA GLY A 149 0.73 10.18 -5.18
C GLY A 149 1.62 9.31 -4.28
N THR A 150 1.47 9.46 -2.96
CA THR A 150 2.17 8.64 -1.97
C THR A 150 1.69 7.18 -1.97
N VAL A 151 0.38 6.94 -2.06
CA VAL A 151 -0.21 5.59 -2.13
C VAL A 151 0.30 4.84 -3.35
N PHE A 152 0.22 5.45 -4.55
CA PHE A 152 0.71 4.85 -5.78
C PHE A 152 2.20 4.52 -5.71
N ALA A 153 3.02 5.43 -5.17
CA ALA A 153 4.46 5.21 -5.02
C ALA A 153 4.78 4.10 -3.99
N THR A 154 4.06 4.08 -2.86
CA THR A 154 4.27 3.14 -1.77
C THR A 154 3.94 1.71 -2.19
N TYR A 155 2.82 1.54 -2.91
CA TYR A 155 2.31 0.24 -3.33
C TYR A 155 2.74 -0.18 -4.74
N ARG A 156 3.49 0.66 -5.45
CA ARG A 156 3.90 0.45 -6.86
C ARG A 156 2.73 0.12 -7.78
N SER A 157 1.64 0.85 -7.58
CA SER A 157 0.39 0.65 -8.30
C SER A 157 0.59 0.90 -9.80
N THR A 158 0.13 -0.03 -10.62
CA THR A 158 0.26 0.03 -12.08
C THR A 158 -0.99 0.58 -12.75
N ALA A 159 -2.12 0.57 -12.04
CA ALA A 159 -3.39 1.09 -12.50
C ALA A 159 -4.27 1.54 -11.32
N SER A 160 -5.34 2.27 -11.64
CA SER A 160 -6.40 2.57 -10.70
C SER A 160 -7.76 2.46 -11.36
N VAL A 161 -8.78 2.18 -10.55
CA VAL A 161 -10.18 2.26 -10.93
C VAL A 161 -10.90 3.19 -9.96
N VAL A 162 -11.78 4.04 -10.51
CA VAL A 162 -12.63 4.93 -9.73
C VAL A 162 -14.01 4.29 -9.64
N VAL A 163 -14.49 4.08 -8.43
CA VAL A 163 -15.81 3.53 -8.19
C VAL A 163 -16.81 4.69 -8.15
N GLY A 164 -17.86 4.59 -8.96
CA GLY A 164 -18.94 5.58 -8.95
C GLY A 164 -19.85 5.41 -7.73
N LEU A 165 -20.76 6.35 -7.51
CA LEU A 165 -21.70 6.31 -6.38
C LEU A 165 -22.58 5.04 -6.38
N ASP A 166 -22.85 4.48 -7.58
CA ASP A 166 -23.61 3.25 -7.74
C ASP A 166 -22.77 1.97 -7.60
N GLY A 167 -21.46 2.09 -7.44
CA GLY A 167 -20.50 0.98 -7.37
C GLY A 167 -19.60 0.89 -8.61
N LEU A 168 -19.05 -0.30 -8.88
CA LEU A 168 -18.24 -0.51 -10.08
C LEU A 168 -19.12 -0.36 -11.33
N GLY A 169 -18.64 0.37 -12.33
CA GLY A 169 -19.29 0.47 -13.63
C GLY A 169 -18.89 -0.68 -14.55
N ARG A 170 -19.46 -0.72 -15.75
CA ARG A 170 -19.13 -1.74 -16.75
C ARG A 170 -17.67 -1.67 -17.18
N THR A 171 -17.16 -0.45 -17.36
CA THR A 171 -15.78 -0.20 -17.82
C THR A 171 -14.76 -0.68 -16.79
N GLU A 172 -14.98 -0.40 -15.51
CA GLU A 172 -14.08 -0.77 -14.42
C GLU A 172 -14.01 -2.29 -14.28
N ARG A 173 -15.16 -2.99 -14.37
CA ARG A 173 -15.20 -4.46 -14.39
C ARG A 173 -14.38 -5.03 -15.55
N LEU A 174 -14.57 -4.51 -16.76
CA LEU A 174 -13.82 -4.95 -17.94
C LEU A 174 -12.32 -4.69 -17.79
N LEU A 175 -11.94 -3.53 -17.24
CA LEU A 175 -10.55 -3.20 -16.97
C LEU A 175 -9.92 -4.20 -15.98
N LEU A 176 -10.57 -4.43 -14.82
CA LEU A 176 -10.08 -5.38 -13.83
C LEU A 176 -9.99 -6.81 -14.41
N ALA A 177 -11.00 -7.25 -15.16
CA ALA A 177 -11.00 -8.56 -15.79
C ALA A 177 -9.90 -8.73 -16.85
N SER A 178 -9.54 -7.65 -17.56
CA SER A 178 -8.49 -7.67 -18.58
C SER A 178 -7.07 -7.87 -18.04
N LEU A 179 -6.88 -7.72 -16.71
CA LEU A 179 -5.59 -7.92 -16.05
C LEU A 179 -5.27 -9.40 -15.80
N ALA A 180 -6.21 -10.31 -16.08
CA ALA A 180 -5.96 -11.74 -16.05
C ALA A 180 -4.74 -12.09 -16.92
N PRO A 181 -3.84 -12.98 -16.45
CA PRO A 181 -2.73 -13.45 -17.27
C PRO A 181 -3.24 -14.02 -18.59
N ARG A 182 -2.65 -13.57 -19.71
CA ARG A 182 -2.92 -14.20 -21.01
C ARG A 182 -2.22 -15.57 -21.03
N ALA A 183 -2.99 -16.62 -21.30
CA ALA A 183 -2.49 -17.97 -21.54
C ALA A 183 -1.63 -18.04 -22.80
#